data_AF-B5JM16-F1
#
_entry.id   AF-B5JM16-F1
#
_cell.length_a   1.000
_cell.length_b   1.000
_cell.length_c   1.000
_cell.angle_alpha   90.00
_cell.angle_beta   90.00
_cell.angle_gamma   90.00
#
_symmetry.space_group_name_H-M   'P 1'
#
loop_
_entity.id
_entity.type
_entity.pdbx_description
1 polymer ?
#
loop_
_entity_poly.entity_id
_entity_poly.type
_entity_poly.pdbx_seq_one_letter_code
_entity_poly.pdbx_strand_id
1 'polypeptide(L)' 'MATYVYETIPQSPDEKPERFEVQQSMKDDALTAHPETGKPVKRLISGGYGFSVAGSPPPAPSHSCGGGSCGCHN' A
#
# COMPACT_ATOMS: atom_id res chain seq x y z
N MET A 1 18.43 12.48 6.88
CA MET A 1 16.96 12.66 6.80
C MET A 1 16.52 12.28 5.41
N ALA A 2 15.44 11.51 5.29
CA ALA A 2 14.88 11.13 3.99
C ALA A 2 13.53 11.83 3.82
N THR A 3 13.26 12.33 2.62
CA THR A 3 11.96 12.88 2.26
C THR A 3 11.16 11.78 1.59
N TYR A 4 10.00 11.44 2.15
CA TYR A 4 9.08 10.47 1.59
C TYR A 4 7.84 11.17 1.06
N VAL A 5 7.32 10.68 -0.05
CA VAL A 5 6.04 11.14 -0.59
C VAL A 5 4.92 10.31 0.03
N TYR A 6 3.92 10.98 0.57
CA TYR A 6 2.69 10.38 1.07
C TYR A 6 1.50 10.84 0.22
N GLU A 7 0.43 10.04 0.20
CA GLU A 7 -0.85 10.36 -0.46
C GLU A 7 -1.99 10.15 0.55
N THR A 8 -2.92 11.11 0.65
CA THR A 8 -4.14 10.96 1.44
C THR A 8 -5.09 9.96 0.77
N ILE A 9 -5.76 9.16 1.60
CA ILE A 9 -6.73 8.16 1.14
C ILE A 9 -8.12 8.79 1.23
N PRO A 10 -8.75 9.14 0.08
CA PRO A 10 -10.10 9.68 0.08
C PRO A 10 -11.07 8.66 0.70
N GLN A 11 -11.89 9.11 1.65
CA GLN A 11 -12.90 8.27 2.29
C GLN A 11 -14.23 8.28 1.50
N SER A 12 -14.39 9.29 0.64
CA SER A 12 -15.58 9.50 -0.17
C SER A 12 -15.21 9.55 -1.66
N PRO A 13 -16.11 9.13 -2.56
CA PRO A 13 -15.87 9.15 -4.01
C PRO A 13 -15.66 10.57 -4.58
N ASP A 14 -16.16 11.60 -3.88
CA ASP A 14 -15.98 13.01 -4.26
C ASP A 14 -14.68 13.63 -3.71
N GLU A 15 -13.95 12.93 -2.84
CA GLU A 15 -12.71 13.44 -2.24
C GLU A 15 -11.50 13.13 -3.14
N LYS A 16 -10.64 14.12 -3.35
CA LYS A 16 -9.44 13.97 -4.18
C LYS A 16 -8.24 13.56 -3.31
N PRO A 17 -7.43 12.57 -3.73
CA PRO A 17 -6.19 12.25 -3.04
C PRO A 17 -5.19 13.40 -3.20
N GLU A 18 -4.56 13.78 -2.10
CA GLU A 18 -3.56 14.85 -2.02
C GLU A 18 -2.19 14.24 -1.71
N ARG A 19 -1.17 14.64 -2.47
CA ARG A 19 0.21 14.17 -2.29
C ARG A 19 1.04 15.24 -1.61
N PHE A 20 1.84 14.82 -0.64
CA PHE A 20 2.69 15.71 0.12
C PHE A 20 3.99 15.02 0.52
N GLU A 21 5.02 15.81 0.80
CA GLU A 21 6.34 15.35 1.17
C GLU A 21 6.55 15.46 2.67
N VAL A 22 7.04 14.39 3.29
CA VAL A 22 7.32 14.33 4.72
C VAL A 22 8.78 13.97 4.94
N GLN A 23 9.49 14.80 5.69
CA GLN A 23 10.80 14.43 6.21
C GLN A 23 10.64 13.44 7.35
N GLN A 24 11.07 12.20 7.12
CA GLN A 24 11.01 11.13 8.11
C GLN A 24 12.37 10.41 8.21
N SER A 25 12.68 9.88 9.39
CA SER A 25 13.83 9.00 9.58
C SER A 25 13.53 7.62 9.00
N MET A 26 14.53 6.96 8.39
CA MET A 26 14.38 5.58 7.89
C MET A 26 14.14 4.55 9.00
N LYS A 27 14.43 4.91 10.26
CA LYS A 27 14.22 4.08 11.44
C LYS A 27 12.81 4.22 12.02
N ASP A 28 12.06 5.22 11.56
CA ASP A 28 10.72 5.50 12.04
C ASP A 28 9.70 4.68 11.27
N ASP A 29 8.60 4.31 11.93
CA ASP A 29 7.48 3.64 11.29
C ASP A 29 6.78 4.56 10.29
N ALA A 30 6.18 3.97 9.25
CA ALA A 30 5.46 4.75 8.25
C ALA A 30 4.25 5.46 8.88
N LEU A 31 4.02 6.72 8.51
CA LEU A 31 2.84 7.46 8.95
C LEU A 31 1.58 6.81 8.39
N THR A 32 0.61 6.56 9.26
CA THR A 32 -0.72 6.06 8.92
C THR A 32 -1.76 7.18 8.83
N ALA A 33 -1.51 8.31 9.49
CA ALA A 33 -2.35 9.49 9.48
C ALA A 33 -1.54 10.77 9.21
N HIS A 34 -2.16 11.72 8.51
CA HIS A 34 -1.58 13.02 8.24
C HIS A 34 -1.43 13.81 9.56
N PRO A 35 -0.23 14.34 9.88
CA PRO A 35 0.00 15.01 11.17
C PRO A 35 -0.86 16.27 11.36
N GLU A 36 -1.16 17.00 10.30
CA GLU A 36 -1.99 18.22 10.37
C GLU A 36 -3.51 17.95 10.27
N THR A 37 -3.94 17.04 9.39
CA THR A 37 -5.37 16.86 9.08
C THR A 37 -5.98 15.63 9.74
N GLY A 38 -5.17 14.70 10.27
CA GLY A 38 -5.62 13.42 10.81
C GLY A 38 -6.15 12.45 9.75
N LYS A 39 -6.16 12.81 8.47
CA LYS A 39 -6.64 11.97 7.38
C LYS A 39 -5.76 10.73 7.22
N PRO A 40 -6.32 9.57 6.83
CA PRO A 40 -5.53 8.39 6.56
C PRO A 40 -4.60 8.63 5.36
N VAL A 41 -3.34 8.23 5.49
CA VAL A 41 -2.32 8.42 4.45
C VAL A 41 -1.59 7.11 4.17
N LYS A 42 -1.03 7.00 2.97
CA LYS A 42 -0.14 5.90 2.59
C LYS A 42 1.16 6.44 2.01
N ARG A 43 2.27 5.76 2.30
CA ARG A 43 3.58 6.09 1.74
C ARG A 43 3.63 5.65 0.28
N LEU A 44 3.91 6.57 -0.63
CA LEU A 44 4.18 6.27 -2.03
C LEU A 44 5.65 5.86 -2.16
N ILE A 45 5.89 4.56 -2.30
CA ILE A 45 7.21 4.03 -2.65
C ILE A 45 7.29 4.02 -4.18
N SER A 46 8.04 4.95 -4.75
CA SER A 46 8.30 4.99 -6.19
C SER A 46 9.28 3.86 -6.54
N GLY A 47 8.77 2.64 -6.69
CA GLY A 47 9.59 1.45 -6.91
C GLY A 47 8.73 0.19 -6.97
N GLY A 48 8.13 -0.08 -8.13
CA GLY A 48 7.37 -1.29 -8.40
C GLY A 48 5.87 -1.02 -8.60
N TYR A 49 5.42 -1.16 -9.84
CA TYR A 49 4.01 -1.15 -10.21
C TYR A 49 3.20 -2.13 -9.34
N GLY A 50 2.17 -1.60 -8.69
CA GLY A 50 1.21 -2.37 -7.91
C GLY A 50 0.00 -1.50 -7.59
N PHE A 51 -0.76 -1.13 -8.63
CA PHE A 51 -2.10 -0.59 -8.44
C PHE A 51 -2.94 -1.62 -7.69
N SER A 52 -3.19 -1.39 -6.41
CA SER A 52 -4.35 -1.95 -5.71
C SER A 52 -5.20 -0.77 -5.28
N VAL A 53 -5.98 -0.25 -6.21
CA VAL A 53 -7.08 0.65 -5.87
C VAL A 53 -8.25 -0.20 -5.39
N ALA A 54 -8.89 0.29 -4.32
CA ALA A 54 -10.25 -0.01 -3.89
C ALA A 54 -10.56 -1.41 -3.30
N GLY A 55 -10.66 -1.43 -1.96
CA GLY A 55 -11.96 -1.75 -1.33
C GLY A 55 -12.49 -3.19 -1.41
N SER A 56 -11.72 -4.20 -1.05
CA SER A 56 -12.28 -5.52 -0.69
C SER A 56 -11.47 -6.17 0.43
N PRO A 57 -12.13 -6.90 1.37
CA PRO A 57 -11.43 -7.54 2.48
C PRO A 57 -10.38 -8.51 1.94
N PRO A 58 -9.29 -8.76 2.68
CA PRO A 58 -8.19 -9.59 2.20
C PRO A 58 -8.75 -10.96 1.79
N PRO A 59 -8.50 -11.46 0.56
CA PRO A 59 -8.74 -12.87 0.31
C PRO A 59 -7.80 -13.63 1.22
N ALA A 60 -8.37 -14.52 2.02
CA ALA A 60 -7.64 -15.44 2.88
C ALA A 60 -6.46 -16.05 2.11
N PRO A 61 -5.29 -16.27 2.75
CA PRO A 61 -4.20 -16.96 2.10
C PRO A 61 -4.61 -18.41 1.88
N SER A 62 -5.14 -18.73 0.71
CA SER A 62 -5.21 -20.11 0.25
C SER A 62 -3.79 -20.52 -0.10
N HIS A 63 -3.04 -20.90 0.93
CA HIS A 63 -1.87 -21.75 0.81
C HIS A 63 -2.23 -22.96 -0.05
N SER A 64 -1.74 -23.00 -1.27
CA SER A 64 -1.62 -24.24 -2.03
C SER A 64 -0.24 -24.33 -2.64
N CYS A 65 0.76 -24.33 -1.75
CA CYS A 65 2.04 -24.96 -2.00
C CYS A 65 1.98 -26.32 -1.28
N GLY A 66 1.68 -27.37 -2.05
CA GLY A 66 1.64 -28.77 -1.61
C GLY A 66 1.18 -29.58 -2.80
N GLY A 67 2.07 -29.94 -3.72
CA GLY A 67 2.91 -31.14 -3.55
C GLY A 67 2.15 -32.32 -4.15
N GLY A 68 2.40 -32.62 -5.42
CA GLY A 68 1.79 -33.80 -6.04
C GLY A 68 1.81 -33.82 -7.56
N SER A 69 2.74 -34.60 -8.09
CA SER A 69 2.69 -35.31 -9.37
C SER A 69 2.92 -34.53 -10.68
N CYS A 70 4.17 -34.64 -11.11
CA CYS A 70 4.58 -35.02 -12.46
C CYS A 70 3.50 -35.72 -13.32
N GLY A 71 3.50 -35.42 -14.64
CA GLY A 71 2.91 -36.30 -15.64
C GLY A 71 2.42 -35.66 -16.94
N CYS A 72 3.27 -34.94 -17.69
CA CYS A 72 3.03 -34.72 -19.12
C CYS A 72 4.10 -35.48 -19.92
N HIS A 73 3.69 -36.58 -20.55
CA HIS A 73 4.37 -37.20 -21.68
C HIS A 73 3.32 -37.59 -22.73
N ASN A 74 3.58 -37.10 -23.94
CA ASN A 74 2.92 -37.29 -25.25
C ASN A 74 1.40 -37.08 -25.36
#